data_AF-A0A0V0SUY0-F1
#
_entry.id   AF-A0A0V0SUY0-F1
#
_cell.length_a   1.000
_cell.length_b   1.000
_cell.length_c   1.000
_cell.angle_alpha   90.00
_cell.angle_beta   90.00
_cell.angle_gamma   90.00
#
_symmetry.space_group_name_H-M   'P 1'
#
loop_
_entity.id
_entity.type
_entity.pdbx_description
1 polymer ?
#
loop_
_entity_poly.entity_id
_entity_poly.type
_entity_poly.pdbx_seq_one_letter_code
_entity_poly.pdbx_strand_id
1 'polypeptide(L)'
;MMYLLPWSCRDATGSIAALFNYFQVEWMPPDRLPLWNVYNINIRTNNDLEGWHFKMNRLAGKRHHSFYELLQLLIDEQGSTETLIQQVTSGR
;
A
#
# COMPACT_ATOMS: atom_id res chain seq x y z
N MET A 1 -6.55 29.77 21.03
CA MET A 1 -7.54 29.24 20.07
C MET A 1 -6.76 28.82 18.83
N MET A 2 -6.63 27.52 18.57
CA MET A 2 -5.71 26.94 17.58
C MET A 2 -6.33 26.94 16.18
N TYR A 3 -5.52 27.22 15.16
CA TYR A 3 -5.93 27.48 13.78
C TYR A 3 -6.63 26.30 13.10
N LEU A 4 -7.58 26.64 12.24
CA LEU A 4 -8.34 25.78 11.33
C LEU A 4 -7.44 25.05 10.32
N LEU A 5 -7.63 23.75 10.14
CA LEU A 5 -7.36 23.08 8.87
C LEU A 5 -8.70 22.65 8.27
N PRO A 6 -9.23 23.36 7.26
CA PRO A 6 -10.22 22.74 6.40
C PRO A 6 -9.47 21.78 5.49
N TRP A 7 -9.84 20.51 5.55
CA TRP A 7 -9.60 19.54 4.48
C TRP A 7 -10.24 20.11 3.21
N SER A 8 -9.49 20.94 2.50
CA SER A 8 -9.91 21.53 1.24
C SER A 8 -9.68 20.46 0.20
N CYS A 9 -10.76 19.86 -0.30
CA CYS A 9 -10.77 18.98 -1.47
C CYS A 9 -10.42 19.75 -2.77
N ARG A 10 -9.40 20.63 -2.74
CA ARG A 10 -9.01 21.50 -3.85
C ARG A 10 -7.85 20.92 -4.67
N ASP A 11 -7.17 19.89 -4.17
CA ASP A 11 -5.98 19.30 -4.81
C ASP A 11 -6.07 17.80 -5.09
N ALA A 12 -7.29 17.22 -5.16
CA ALA A 12 -7.45 15.78 -5.45
C ALA A 12 -6.78 15.38 -6.79
N THR A 13 -6.82 16.24 -7.80
CA THR A 13 -6.14 16.00 -9.08
C THR A 13 -4.62 16.02 -8.95
N GLY A 14 -4.07 16.91 -8.12
CA GLY A 14 -2.63 17.01 -7.87
C GLY A 14 -2.08 15.85 -7.03
N SER A 15 -2.84 15.40 -6.02
CA SER A 15 -2.46 14.25 -5.20
C SER A 15 -2.58 12.93 -5.96
N ILE A 16 -3.60 12.78 -6.80
CA ILE A 16 -3.72 11.63 -7.70
C ILE A 16 -2.59 11.62 -8.74
N ALA A 17 -2.26 12.77 -9.34
CA ALA A 17 -1.15 12.86 -10.29
C ALA A 17 0.20 12.52 -9.64
N ALA A 18 0.44 12.95 -8.40
CA ALA A 18 1.64 12.59 -7.64
C ALA A 18 1.72 11.08 -7.36
N LEU A 19 0.60 10.46 -6.98
CA LEU A 19 0.50 9.01 -6.80
C LEU A 19 0.80 8.25 -8.10
N PHE A 20 0.21 8.68 -9.22
CA PHE A 20 0.47 8.08 -10.53
C PHE A 20 1.93 8.22 -10.93
N ASN A 21 2.53 9.39 -10.73
CA ASN A 21 3.93 9.63 -11.05
C ASN A 21 4.86 8.73 -10.21
N TYR A 22 4.66 8.69 -8.88
CA TYR A 22 5.39 7.78 -7.99
C TYR A 22 5.27 6.32 -8.46
N PHE A 23 4.05 5.87 -8.76
CA PHE A 23 3.80 4.51 -9.22
C PHE A 23 4.49 4.20 -10.55
N GLN A 24 4.45 5.12 -11.51
CA GLN A 24 5.12 4.94 -12.80
C GLN A 24 6.64 4.86 -12.66
N VAL A 25 7.24 5.77 -11.90
CA VAL A 25 8.71 5.85 -11.73
C VAL A 25 9.25 4.66 -10.93
N GLU A 26 8.60 4.31 -9.82
CA GLU A 26 9.11 3.30 -8.90
C GLU A 26 8.75 1.87 -9.35
N TRP A 27 7.53 1.68 -9.84
CA TRP A 27 6.97 0.35 -10.07
C TRP A 27 6.91 -0.05 -11.56
N MET A 28 6.82 0.90 -12.50
CA MET A 28 6.73 0.64 -13.94
C MET A 28 7.95 1.04 -14.81
N PRO A 29 9.21 0.98 -14.33
CA PRO A 29 10.33 1.29 -15.21
C PRO A 29 10.48 0.21 -16.30
N PRO A 30 10.98 0.55 -17.50
CA PRO A 30 10.97 -0.34 -18.67
C PRO A 30 11.64 -1.71 -18.46
N ASP A 31 12.64 -1.75 -17.59
CA ASP A 31 13.40 -2.94 -17.17
C ASP A 31 12.62 -3.84 -16.20
N ARG A 32 11.64 -3.31 -15.45
CA ARG A 32 10.79 -4.08 -14.52
C ARG A 32 9.47 -4.54 -15.13
N LEU A 33 9.00 -3.94 -16.23
CA LEU A 33 7.76 -4.37 -16.91
C LEU A 33 7.71 -5.87 -17.25
N PRO A 34 8.81 -6.52 -17.71
CA PRO A 34 8.82 -7.96 -17.93
C PRO A 34 8.63 -8.81 -16.66
N LEU A 35 8.91 -8.25 -15.47
CA LEU A 35 8.71 -8.92 -14.18
C LEU A 35 7.25 -8.92 -13.71
N TRP A 36 6.40 -8.07 -14.31
CA TRP A 36 4.98 -7.98 -13.96
C TRP A 36 4.17 -9.15 -14.50
N ASN A 37 4.65 -9.80 -15.57
CA ASN A 37 4.02 -10.98 -16.15
C ASN A 37 4.92 -12.20 -15.98
N VAL A 38 4.70 -12.93 -14.89
CA VAL A 38 5.42 -14.18 -14.56
C VAL A 38 4.75 -15.43 -15.14
N TYR A 39 3.82 -15.27 -16.08
CA TYR A 39 3.16 -16.40 -16.74
C TYR A 39 4.19 -17.30 -17.44
N ASN A 40 4.23 -18.58 -17.07
CA ASN A 40 5.16 -19.59 -17.58
C ASN A 40 6.65 -19.36 -17.23
N ILE A 41 6.96 -18.51 -16.25
CA ILE A 41 8.31 -18.39 -15.68
C ILE A 41 8.35 -19.20 -14.39
N ASN A 42 9.34 -20.10 -14.24
CA ASN A 42 9.56 -20.88 -13.02
C ASN A 42 10.21 -20.02 -11.92
N ILE A 43 9.57 -18.90 -11.58
CA ILE A 43 9.86 -18.14 -10.38
C ILE A 43 9.04 -18.81 -9.29
N ARG A 44 9.71 -19.51 -8.36
CA ARG A 44 9.10 -20.03 -7.14
C ARG A 44 8.28 -18.89 -6.55
N THR A 45 6.96 -19.05 -6.45
CA THR A 45 6.09 -17.99 -5.95
C THR A 45 6.65 -17.51 -4.63
N ASN A 46 6.97 -16.21 -4.62
CA ASN A 46 7.60 -15.57 -3.50
C ASN A 46 6.64 -15.68 -2.31
N ASN A 47 7.03 -16.50 -1.33
CA ASN A 47 6.31 -16.73 -0.08
C ASN A 47 5.90 -15.42 0.62
N ASP A 48 6.62 -14.33 0.38
CA ASP A 48 6.30 -13.03 0.96
C ASP A 48 5.09 -12.36 0.29
N LEU A 49 4.93 -12.47 -1.03
CA LEU A 49 3.75 -11.95 -1.73
C LEU A 49 2.51 -12.76 -1.35
N GLU A 50 2.62 -14.09 -1.36
CA GLU A 50 1.53 -14.96 -0.91
C GLU A 50 1.19 -14.71 0.57
N GLY A 51 2.20 -14.55 1.42
CA GLY A 51 2.04 -14.20 2.83
C GLY A 51 1.38 -12.84 3.05
N TRP A 52 1.74 -11.84 2.24
CA TRP A 52 1.12 -10.52 2.29
C TRP A 52 -0.36 -10.56 1.86
N HIS A 53 -0.65 -11.26 0.75
CA HIS A 53 -2.04 -11.48 0.32
C HIS A 53 -2.85 -12.23 1.39
N PHE A 54 -2.28 -13.26 2.01
CA PHE A 54 -2.93 -14.02 3.08
C PHE A 54 -3.23 -13.14 4.30
N LYS A 55 -2.26 -12.32 4.73
CA LYS A 55 -2.42 -11.35 5.82
C LYS A 55 -3.55 -10.36 5.52
N MET A 56 -3.56 -9.77 4.33
CA MET A 56 -4.60 -8.80 3.93
C MET A 56 -6.00 -9.42 3.89
N ASN A 57 -6.15 -10.62 3.32
CA ASN A 57 -7.42 -11.33 3.32
C ASN A 57 -7.90 -11.67 4.74
N ARG A 58 -6.96 -11.97 5.66
CA ARG A 58 -7.28 -12.22 7.07
C ARG A 58 -7.75 -10.96 7.79
N LEU A 59 -7.07 -9.83 7.59
CA LEU A 59 -7.44 -8.54 8.20
C LEU A 59 -8.83 -8.08 7.72
N ALA A 60 -9.09 -8.27 6.44
CA ALA A 60 -10.34 -7.83 5.83
C ALA A 60 -11.53 -8.78 6.03
N GLY A 61 -11.27 -10.04 6.41
CA GLY A 61 -12.30 -11.06 6.59
C GLY A 61 -13.00 -11.52 5.31
N LYS A 62 -12.50 -11.15 4.11
CA LYS A 62 -13.07 -11.54 2.81
C LYS A 62 -12.01 -11.69 1.73
N ARG A 63 -12.39 -12.31 0.60
CA ARG A 63 -11.47 -12.63 -0.52
C ARG A 63 -11.39 -11.54 -1.59
N HIS A 64 -12.42 -10.71 -1.71
CA HIS A 64 -12.51 -9.68 -2.74
C HIS A 64 -12.83 -8.33 -2.11
N HIS A 65 -12.01 -7.33 -2.40
CA HIS A 65 -12.07 -5.98 -1.85
C HIS A 65 -12.36 -5.00 -2.98
N SER A 66 -13.27 -4.06 -2.73
CA SER A 66 -13.28 -2.84 -3.55
C SER A 66 -11.99 -2.06 -3.31
N PHE A 67 -11.63 -1.19 -4.26
CA PHE A 67 -10.43 -0.36 -4.14
C PHE A 67 -10.39 0.46 -2.84
N TYR A 68 -11.53 1.03 -2.44
CA TYR A 68 -11.62 1.84 -1.22
C TYR A 68 -11.44 1.01 0.05
N GLU A 69 -11.95 -0.21 0.08
CA GLU A 69 -11.75 -1.12 1.23
C GLU A 69 -10.29 -1.56 1.33
N LEU A 70 -9.65 -1.84 0.19
CA LEU A 70 -8.22 -2.15 0.15
C LEU A 70 -7.38 -0.96 0.63
N LEU A 71 -7.71 0.26 0.19
CA LEU A 71 -7.00 1.46 0.61
C LEU A 71 -7.11 1.71 2.12
N GLN A 72 -8.29 1.54 2.70
CA GLN A 72 -8.48 1.70 4.14
C GLN A 72 -7.66 0.68 4.94
N LEU A 73 -7.67 -0.59 4.51
CA LEU A 73 -6.85 -1.64 5.15
C LEU A 73 -5.35 -1.34 5.10
N LEU A 74 -4.86 -0.78 3.99
CA LEU A 74 -3.47 -0.37 3.86
C LEU A 74 -3.11 0.76 4.83
N ILE A 75 -3.99 1.74 5.00
CA ILE A 75 -3.80 2.85 5.95
C ILE A 75 -3.77 2.33 7.39
N ASP A 76 -4.70 1.45 7.75
CA ASP A 76 -4.80 0.89 9.09
C ASP A 76 -3.56 0.02 9.43
N GLU A 77 -3.11 -0.80 8.47
CA GLU A 77 -1.91 -1.62 8.60
C GLU A 77 -0.64 -0.76 8.73
N GLN A 78 -0.53 0.34 7.99
CA GLN A 78 0.56 1.29 8.12
C GLN A 78 0.59 1.89 9.52
N GLY A 79 -0.55 2.40 10.03
CA GLY A 79 -0.64 2.98 11.37
C GLY A 79 -0.28 1.98 12.48
N SER A 80 -0.66 0.72 12.32
CA SER A 80 -0.28 -0.37 13.24
C SER A 80 1.23 -0.61 13.24
N THR A 81 1.84 -0.65 12.05
CA THR A 81 3.29 -0.85 11.89
C THR A 81 4.08 0.32 12.47
N GLU A 82 3.66 1.55 12.24
CA GLU A 82 4.28 2.75 12.82
C GLU A 82 4.20 2.72 14.36
N THR A 83 3.07 2.31 14.93
CA THR A 83 2.91 2.15 16.38
C THR A 83 3.86 1.09 16.93
N LEU A 84 3.99 -0.05 16.25
CA LEU A 84 4.91 -1.11 16.66
C LEU A 84 6.37 -0.64 16.60
N ILE A 85 6.76 0.06 15.53
CA ILE A 85 8.10 0.63 15.38
C ILE A 85 8.38 1.63 16.51
N GLN A 86 7.41 2.49 16.85
CA GLN A 86 7.54 3.42 17.97
C GLN A 86 7.73 2.70 19.31
N GLN A 87 6.99 1.62 19.57
CA GLN A 87 7.15 0.82 20.78
C GLN A 87 8.57 0.23 20.87
N VAL A 88 9.00 -0.46 19.82
CA VAL A 88 10.33 -1.10 19.75
C VAL A 88 11.46 -0.06 19.88
N THR A 89 11.34 1.09 19.21
CA THR A 89 12.36 2.16 19.30
C THR A 89 12.34 2.93 20.61
N SER A 90 11.21 2.96 21.32
CA SER A 90 11.11 3.58 22.66
C SER A 90 11.72 2.73 23.78
N GLY A 91 12.19 1.51 23.48
CA GLY A 91 12.82 0.62 24.45
C GLY A 91 11.87 0.08 25.52
N ARG A 92 10.56 0.04 25.22
CA ARG A 92 9.54 -0.62 26.05
C ARG A 92 9.37 -2.08 25.69
#